data_AF-A0A822FVW2-F1
#
_entry.id   AF-A0A822FVW2-F1
#
_cell.length_a   1.000
_cell.length_b   1.000
_cell.length_c   1.000
_cell.angle_alpha   90.00
_cell.angle_beta   90.00
_cell.angle_gamma   90.00
#
_symmetry.space_group_name_H-M   'P 1'
#
loop_
_entity.id
_entity.type
_entity.pdbx_description
1 polymer ?
#
loop_
_entity_poly.entity_id
_entity_poly.type
_entity_poly.pdbx_seq_one_letter_code
_entity_poly.pdbx_strand_id
1 'polypeptide(L)' 'EYKFGGYGRGINEFLEPNGITFLSDGTIGVVDTNSSQVKLFDPVRREC' A
#
# COMPACT_ATOMS: atom_id res chain seq x y z
N GLU A 1 -3.05 17.71 4.22
CA GLU A 1 -2.56 16.50 4.88
C GLU A 1 -2.72 15.33 3.91
N TYR A 2 -1.68 14.53 3.67
CA TYR A 2 -1.76 13.38 2.76
C TYR A 2 -1.72 12.09 3.59
N LYS A 3 -2.85 11.39 3.64
CA LYS A 3 -3.04 10.12 4.33
C LYS A 3 -3.79 9.20 3.37
N PHE A 4 -3.40 7.93 3.32
CA PHE A 4 -4.13 6.87 2.64
C PHE A 4 -4.17 5.63 3.54
N GLY A 5 -5.14 4.75 3.29
CA GLY A 5 -5.35 3.56 4.12
C GLY A 5 -6.49 3.68 5.12
N GLY A 6 -7.03 2.52 5.48
CA GLY A 6 -8.00 2.29 6.55
C GLY A 6 -7.88 0.86 7.07
N TYR A 7 -8.49 0.54 8.20
CA TYR A 7 -8.51 -0.84 8.70
C TYR A 7 -9.48 -1.69 7.86
N GLY A 8 -9.02 -2.84 7.36
CA GLY A 8 -9.87 -3.76 6.60
C GLY A 8 -9.12 -4.58 5.55
N ARG A 9 -9.88 -5.23 4.66
CA ARG A 9 -9.37 -6.15 3.63
C ARG A 9 -9.50 -5.62 2.21
N GLY A 10 -10.06 -4.42 2.03
CA GLY A 10 -10.20 -3.76 0.76
C GLY A 10 -8.86 -3.43 0.08
N ILE A 11 -8.94 -3.02 -1.18
CA ILE A 11 -7.77 -2.73 -2.02
C ILE A 11 -6.89 -1.60 -1.46
N ASN A 12 -7.51 -0.66 -0.73
CA ASN A 12 -6.85 0.46 -0.07
C ASN A 12 -6.91 0.38 1.47
N GLU A 13 -7.14 -0.81 2.02
CA GLU A 13 -7.20 -1.05 3.47
C GLU A 13 -6.07 -1.97 3.92
N PHE A 14 -5.82 -2.05 5.22
CA PHE A 14 -4.75 -2.84 5.82
C PHE A 14 -5.24 -3.52 7.10
N LEU A 15 -4.72 -4.71 7.39
CA LEU A 15 -4.97 -5.39 8.66
C LEU A 15 -3.82 -5.22 9.64
N GLU A 16 -2.58 -5.36 9.17
CA GLU A 16 -1.36 -5.22 9.97
C GLU A 16 -0.14 -4.87 9.07
N PRO A 17 -0.01 -3.60 8.65
CA PRO A 17 1.07 -3.16 7.77
C PRO A 17 2.38 -3.03 8.57
N ASN A 18 3.23 -4.06 8.51
CA ASN A 18 4.47 -4.13 9.29
C ASN A 18 5.71 -3.63 8.52
N GLY A 19 5.60 -3.40 7.21
CA GLY A 19 6.73 -2.93 6.40
C GLY A 19 6.32 -2.09 5.21
N ILE A 20 7.16 -1.13 4.85
CA ILE A 20 7.01 -0.27 3.67
C ILE A 20 8.36 -0.10 2.97
N THR A 21 8.37 -0.14 1.64
CA THR A 21 9.56 0.13 0.82
C THR A 21 9.18 0.72 -0.54
N PHE A 22 10.16 1.31 -1.22
CA PHE A 22 10.05 1.71 -2.62
C PHE A 22 10.71 0.67 -3.52
N LEU A 23 10.07 0.34 -4.64
CA LEU A 23 10.66 -0.42 -5.73
C LEU A 23 11.44 0.51 -6.67
N SER A 24 12.27 -0.07 -7.55
CA SER A 24 13.12 0.69 -8.48
C SER A 24 12.35 1.55 -9.48
N ASP A 25 11.09 1.24 -9.74
CA ASP A 25 10.18 2.00 -10.61
C ASP A 25 9.41 3.10 -9.86
N GLY A 26 9.63 3.24 -8.55
CA GLY A 26 8.93 4.18 -7.68
C GLY A 26 7.68 3.61 -7.01
N THR A 27 7.22 2.41 -7.39
CA THR A 27 6.06 1.75 -6.76
C THR A 27 6.30 1.59 -5.26
N ILE A 28 5.27 1.85 -4.46
CA ILE A 28 5.30 1.64 -3.01
C ILE A 28 4.82 0.22 -2.71
N GLY A 29 5.67 -0.57 -2.07
CA GLY A 29 5.32 -1.88 -1.54
C GLY A 29 5.00 -1.79 -0.05
N VAL A 30 3.85 -2.33 0.35
CA VAL A 30 3.44 -2.45 1.76
C VAL A 30 3.21 -3.92 2.09
N VAL A 31 3.86 -4.41 3.15
CA VAL A 31 3.70 -5.77 3.65
C VAL A 31 2.59 -5.77 4.71
N ASP A 32 1.42 -6.29 4.34
CA ASP A 32 0.27 -6.42 5.24
C ASP A 32 0.22 -7.86 5.79
N THR A 33 0.82 -8.02 6.97
CA THR A 33 1.21 -9.34 7.50
C THR A 33 -0.01 -10.21 7.79
N ASN A 34 -1.06 -9.63 8.36
CA ASN A 34 -2.29 -10.35 8.70
C ASN A 34 -3.18 -10.60 7.46
N SER A 35 -2.97 -9.89 6.35
CA SER A 35 -3.58 -10.28 5.07
C SER A 35 -2.73 -11.28 4.28
N SER A 36 -1.48 -11.54 4.71
CA SER A 36 -0.50 -12.37 3.99
C SER A 36 -0.28 -11.89 2.55
N GLN A 37 -0.37 -10.56 2.33
CA GLN A 37 -0.22 -9.94 1.02
C GLN A 37 0.84 -8.84 1.04
N VAL A 38 1.48 -8.66 -0.12
CA VAL A 38 2.21 -7.44 -0.45
C VAL A 38 1.31 -6.59 -1.34
N LYS A 39 0.98 -5.39 -0.89
CA LYS A 39 0.16 -4.43 -1.64
C LYS A 39 1.08 -3.43 -2.35
N LEU A 40 0.86 -3.24 -3.65
CA LEU A 40 1.65 -2.35 -4.50
C LEU A 40 0.81 -1.13 -4.87
N PHE A 41 1.39 0.06 -4.71
CA PHE A 41 0.74 1.34 -5.02
C PHE A 41 1.62 2.17 -5.95
N ASP A 42 1.04 2.67 -7.03
CA ASP A 42 1.69 3.67 -7.87
C ASP A 42 1.73 5.01 -7.11
N PRO A 43 2.91 5.61 -6.86
CA PRO A 43 3.02 6.92 -6.22
C PRO A 43 2.38 8.03 -7.07
N VAL A 44 2.19 7.80 -8.37
CA VAL A 44 1.56 8.73 -9.31
C VAL A 44 0.11 8.31 -9.52
N ARG A 45 -0.82 9.16 -9.10
CA ARG A 45 -2.19 9.12 -9.64
C ARG A 45 -2.08 9.44 -11.13
N ARG A 46 -2.09 8.42 -12.00
CA ARG A 46 -2.31 8.62 -13.43
C ARG A 46 -3.79 8.91 -13.64
N GLU A 47 -4.20 10.11 -13.25
CA GLU A 47 -5.45 10.70 -13.70
C GLU A 47 -5.15 11.29 -15.09
N CYS A 48 -5.70 10.68 -16.13
CA CYS A 48 -5.88 11.31 -17.44
C CYS A 48 -7.23 12.01 -17.48
#